data_AF-A0A923V294-F1
#
_entry.id   AF-A0A923V294-F1
#
_cell.length_a   1.000
_cell.length_b   1.000
_cell.length_c   1.000
_cell.angle_alpha   90.00
_cell.angle_beta   90.00
_cell.angle_gamma   90.00
#
_symmetry.space_group_name_H-M   'P 1'
#
loop_
_entity.id
_entity.type
_entity.pdbx_description
1 polymer ?
#
loop_
_entity_poly.entity_id
_entity_poly.type
_entity_poly.pdbx_seq_one_letter_code
_entity_poly.pdbx_strand_id
1 'polypeptide(L)'
;MEGFILREKVTHFNHEQIPERIAHERGSGAKGTVVKIIAPRSGLVKNPDGKEIKVDHSFLTFSSVLVDAIFIPGGEKSIETLKATSNAIHFIDEAFLHCKAIATDKLGADLIKMSYISTNLKKDANQFTDMGVLINNNSGSEFSELFIKALGKHRFFAGKKASKIPA
;
A
#
# COMPACT_ATOMS: atom_id res chain seq x y z
N MET A 1 -32.65 -8.20 9.20
CA MET A 1 -32.07 -7.42 10.31
C MET A 1 -30.54 -7.58 10.29
N GLU A 2 -29.77 -7.50 9.19
CA GLU A 2 -29.76 -6.64 7.98
C GLU A 2 -30.19 -5.20 8.26
N GLY A 3 -29.26 -4.24 8.19
CA GLY A 3 -29.66 -2.85 7.98
C GLY A 3 -28.98 -1.76 8.82
N PHE A 4 -28.14 -2.05 9.79
CA PHE A 4 -27.53 -0.98 10.57
C PHE A 4 -26.05 -1.25 10.79
N ILE A 5 -25.22 -0.39 10.19
CA ILE A 5 -23.78 -0.23 10.46
C ILE A 5 -22.77 -0.82 9.45
N LEU A 6 -23.01 -0.53 8.16
CA LEU A 6 -22.01 0.07 7.25
C LEU A 6 -21.58 1.49 7.71
N ARG A 7 -21.58 1.77 9.02
CA ARG A 7 -21.77 3.12 9.61
C ARG A 7 -20.61 3.36 10.57
N GLU A 8 -19.39 3.56 10.08
CA GLU A 8 -19.04 4.55 9.09
C GLU A 8 -18.22 3.90 8.01
N LYS A 9 -18.86 3.62 6.88
CA LYS A 9 -18.39 3.90 5.53
C LYS A 9 -16.86 4.11 5.40
N VAL A 10 -16.39 3.71 4.24
CA VAL A 10 -15.41 4.45 3.41
C VAL A 10 -15.40 6.01 3.57
N THR A 11 -16.35 6.66 4.25
CA THR A 11 -16.32 8.06 4.70
C THR A 11 -15.47 8.27 5.94
N HIS A 12 -14.16 8.33 5.76
CA HIS A 12 -13.37 9.50 6.14
C HIS A 12 -12.05 9.48 5.31
N PHE A 13 -12.14 9.16 4.01
CA PHE A 13 -11.08 9.48 3.03
C PHE A 13 -11.09 10.99 2.72
N ASN A 14 -10.96 11.78 3.79
CA ASN A 14 -10.34 13.09 3.91
C ASN A 14 -10.75 13.63 5.28
N HIS A 15 -9.86 13.50 6.26
CA HIS A 15 -9.30 14.68 6.89
C HIS A 15 -7.95 14.28 7.51
N GLU A 16 -6.89 14.93 7.01
CA GLU A 16 -5.55 15.02 7.60
C GLU A 16 -4.87 13.73 8.10
N GLN A 17 -4.06 13.15 7.21
CA GLN A 17 -2.88 12.32 7.54
C GLN A 17 -3.19 11.00 8.27
N ILE A 18 -2.98 9.85 7.62
CA ILE A 18 -3.04 8.52 8.28
C ILE A 18 -1.72 7.80 8.01
N PRO A 19 -0.79 7.72 8.98
CA PRO A 19 0.50 7.07 8.81
C PRO A 19 0.34 5.55 8.83
N GLU A 20 1.10 4.91 7.94
CA GLU A 20 1.47 3.48 7.93
C GLU A 20 0.35 2.43 7.90
N ARG A 21 0.08 1.90 6.69
CA ARG A 21 -0.68 0.68 6.44
C ARG A 21 -0.04 -0.04 5.27
N ILE A 22 0.95 -0.89 5.54
CA ILE A 22 1.49 -1.81 4.56
C ILE A 22 0.91 -3.19 4.82
N ALA A 23 0.40 -3.80 3.74
CA ALA A 23 0.02 -5.20 3.51
C ALA A 23 -1.48 -5.58 3.44
N HIS A 24 -1.81 -6.21 2.31
CA HIS A 24 -3.10 -6.82 1.99
C HIS A 24 -2.91 -8.31 1.72
N GLU A 25 -3.44 -9.18 2.58
CA GLU A 25 -3.50 -10.64 2.41
C GLU A 25 -4.97 -11.05 2.13
N ARG A 26 -5.22 -12.15 1.42
CA ARG A 26 -6.59 -12.66 1.20
C ARG A 26 -7.24 -13.11 2.54
N GLY A 27 -8.40 -12.56 2.89
CA GLY A 27 -9.33 -13.06 3.93
C GLY A 27 -10.20 -12.02 4.72
N SER A 28 -11.49 -11.98 4.41
CA SER A 28 -12.63 -11.35 5.13
C SER A 28 -12.72 -9.83 5.43
N GLY A 29 -13.22 -9.09 4.43
CA GLY A 29 -13.95 -7.81 4.57
C GLY A 29 -14.64 -7.44 3.25
N ALA A 30 -15.98 -7.53 3.18
CA ALA A 30 -16.91 -7.35 2.04
C ALA A 30 -16.61 -8.09 0.70
N LYS A 31 -15.35 -8.43 0.41
CA LYS A 31 -14.87 -9.23 -0.73
C LYS A 31 -13.85 -10.29 -0.31
N GLY A 32 -13.73 -10.58 0.99
CA GLY A 32 -12.84 -11.64 1.47
C GLY A 32 -11.36 -11.24 1.58
N THR A 33 -11.03 -10.02 2.04
CA THR A 33 -9.64 -9.50 2.16
C THR A 33 -9.22 -9.17 3.61
N VAL A 34 -8.02 -9.61 4.05
CA VAL A 34 -7.41 -9.30 5.36
C VAL A 34 -6.49 -8.09 5.18
N VAL A 35 -6.57 -7.12 6.10
CA VAL A 35 -5.58 -6.04 6.19
C VAL A 35 -4.62 -6.35 7.32
N LYS A 36 -3.31 -6.23 7.05
CA LYS A 36 -2.26 -6.25 8.06
C LYS A 36 -1.59 -4.89 8.10
N ILE A 37 -1.16 -4.48 9.29
CA ILE A 37 -0.43 -3.23 9.49
C ILE A 37 1.03 -3.58 9.74
N ILE A 38 1.87 -3.25 8.76
CA ILE A 38 3.31 -3.43 8.83
C ILE A 38 4.00 -2.08 9.00
N ALA A 39 4.94 -2.02 9.96
CA ALA A 39 5.72 -0.84 10.29
C ALA A 39 7.20 -1.18 10.57
N PRO A 40 8.11 -0.19 10.69
CA PRO A 40 9.51 -0.43 11.06
C PRO A 40 9.70 -1.15 12.40
N ARG A 41 8.79 -0.94 13.37
CA ARG A 41 8.85 -1.56 14.70
C ARG A 41 7.47 -2.07 15.11
N SER A 42 7.46 -3.17 15.85
CA SER A 42 6.25 -3.66 16.52
C SER A 42 5.83 -2.71 17.65
N GLY A 43 4.53 -2.64 17.95
CA GLY A 43 3.99 -1.80 19.02
C GLY A 43 2.76 -1.03 18.56
N LEU A 44 2.68 0.22 19.00
CA LEU A 44 1.59 1.14 18.67
C LEU A 44 2.14 2.29 17.81
N VAL A 45 1.45 2.59 16.71
CA VAL A 45 1.69 3.77 15.88
C VAL A 45 0.57 4.76 16.14
N LYS A 46 0.91 6.05 16.24
CA LYS A 46 -0.08 7.11 16.46
C LYS A 46 -0.52 7.72 15.15
N ASN A 47 -1.83 7.81 14.98
CA ASN A 47 -2.40 8.69 13.98
C ASN A 47 -2.22 10.16 14.40
N PRO A 48 -2.28 11.08 13.43
CA PRO A 48 -2.40 12.53 13.60
C PRO A 48 -3.55 12.94 14.53
N ASP A 49 -4.66 12.20 14.52
CA ASP A 49 -5.76 12.34 15.49
C ASP A 49 -5.40 11.88 16.92
N GLY A 50 -4.16 11.45 17.17
CA GLY A 50 -3.70 10.91 18.44
C GLY A 50 -4.13 9.48 18.75
N LYS A 51 -4.96 8.87 17.89
CA LYS A 51 -5.43 7.49 18.05
C LYS A 51 -4.29 6.50 17.84
N GLU A 52 -4.17 5.54 18.75
CA GLU A 52 -3.18 4.47 18.67
C GLU A 52 -3.69 3.31 17.81
N ILE A 53 -2.84 2.85 16.90
CA ILE A 53 -3.07 1.72 16.01
C ILE A 53 -2.03 0.65 16.35
N LYS A 54 -2.51 -0.57 16.55
CA LYS A 54 -1.62 -1.73 16.77
C LYS A 54 -0.96 -2.13 15.45
N VAL A 55 0.35 -2.23 15.48
CA VAL A 55 1.15 -2.84 14.41
C VAL A 55 1.03 -4.36 14.54
N ASP A 56 0.64 -5.02 13.45
CA ASP A 56 0.54 -6.48 13.41
C ASP A 56 1.93 -7.12 13.29
N HIS A 57 2.76 -6.57 12.39
CA HIS A 57 4.10 -7.09 12.15
C HIS A 57 5.12 -5.98 11.87
N SER A 58 6.39 -6.27 12.15
CA SER A 58 7.49 -5.44 11.67
C SER A 58 8.05 -5.98 10.36
N PHE A 59 8.75 -5.14 9.58
CA PHE A 59 9.47 -5.61 8.38
C PHE A 59 10.55 -6.67 8.69
N LEU A 60 11.02 -6.77 9.93
CA LEU A 60 11.97 -7.81 10.34
C LEU A 60 11.31 -9.19 10.49
N THR A 61 10.02 -9.20 10.83
CA THR A 61 9.27 -10.42 11.18
C THR A 61 8.33 -10.88 10.08
N PHE A 62 8.24 -10.13 8.98
CA PHE A 62 7.24 -10.32 7.95
C PHE A 62 7.79 -9.94 6.58
N SER A 63 7.58 -10.80 5.58
CA SER A 63 8.04 -10.60 4.21
C SER A 63 6.87 -10.26 3.29
N SER A 64 7.16 -9.57 2.19
CA SER A 64 6.14 -9.25 1.21
C SER A 64 5.50 -10.52 0.63
N VAL A 65 6.20 -11.66 0.60
CA VAL A 65 5.71 -12.95 0.07
C VAL A 65 4.37 -13.36 0.66
N LEU A 66 4.14 -13.08 1.94
CA LEU A 66 2.94 -13.45 2.69
C LEU A 66 1.69 -12.66 2.27
N VAL A 67 1.85 -11.55 1.53
CA VAL A 67 0.74 -10.70 1.11
C VAL A 67 0.55 -10.71 -0.39
N ASP A 68 -0.67 -10.42 -0.83
CA ASP A 68 -1.04 -10.39 -2.24
C ASP A 68 -0.89 -9.00 -2.86
N ALA A 69 -0.95 -7.96 -2.04
CA ALA A 69 -0.81 -6.58 -2.48
C ALA A 69 -0.30 -5.68 -1.37
N ILE A 70 0.15 -4.49 -1.77
CA ILE A 70 0.61 -3.44 -0.87
C ILE A 70 -0.21 -2.19 -1.13
N PHE A 71 -0.63 -1.57 -0.05
CA PHE A 71 -1.04 -0.17 -0.03
C PHE A 71 0.01 0.62 0.77
N ILE A 72 0.26 1.87 0.41
CA ILE A 72 1.14 2.78 1.14
C ILE A 72 0.31 4.05 1.40
N PRO A 73 -0.15 4.29 2.63
CA PRO A 73 -0.89 5.51 2.90
C PRO A 73 0.05 6.72 2.94
N GLY A 74 -0.56 7.90 2.91
CA GLY A 74 0.16 9.16 3.08
C GLY A 74 0.62 9.40 4.51
N GLY A 75 1.11 10.62 4.75
CA GLY A 75 1.61 11.06 6.06
C GLY A 75 3.10 11.36 6.00
N GLU A 76 3.44 12.64 6.05
CA GLU A 76 4.80 13.13 5.79
C GLU A 76 5.83 12.49 6.73
N LYS A 77 5.57 12.50 8.04
CA LYS A 77 6.46 11.90 9.06
C LYS A 77 6.65 10.39 8.87
N SER A 78 5.58 9.69 8.47
CA SER A 78 5.60 8.26 8.20
C SER A 78 6.44 7.96 6.97
N ILE A 79 6.19 8.67 5.87
CA ILE A 79 6.95 8.50 4.64
C ILE A 79 8.44 8.84 4.84
N GLU A 80 8.77 9.87 5.62
CA GLU A 80 10.16 10.19 5.96
C GLU A 80 10.83 9.05 6.75
N THR A 81 10.13 8.48 7.74
CA THR A 81 10.62 7.32 8.50
C THR A 81 10.80 6.09 7.62
N LEU A 82 9.85 5.83 6.72
CA LEU A 82 9.92 4.71 5.77
C LEU A 82 11.04 4.89 4.74
N LYS A 83 11.30 6.11 4.28
CA LYS A 83 12.43 6.43 3.39
C LYS A 83 13.78 6.13 4.07
N ALA A 84 13.88 6.37 5.37
CA ALA A 84 15.08 6.05 6.15
C ALA A 84 15.19 4.55 6.51
N THR A 85 14.14 3.76 6.27
CA THR A 85 14.08 2.33 6.60
C THR A 85 14.35 1.49 5.35
N SER A 86 15.57 0.97 5.21
CA SER A 86 15.96 0.12 4.06
C SER A 86 15.02 -1.08 3.84
N ASN A 87 14.58 -1.71 4.93
CA ASN A 87 13.65 -2.85 4.86
C ASN A 87 12.30 -2.49 4.23
N ALA A 88 11.82 -1.25 4.39
CA ALA A 88 10.57 -0.80 3.78
C ALA A 88 10.71 -0.68 2.25
N ILE A 89 11.84 -0.14 1.78
CA ILE A 89 12.16 -0.04 0.35
C ILE A 89 12.28 -1.45 -0.24
N HIS A 90 13.05 -2.33 0.39
CA HIS A 90 13.20 -3.72 -0.03
C HIS A 90 11.86 -4.46 -0.10
N PHE A 91 10.98 -4.27 0.90
CA PHE A 91 9.67 -4.91 0.94
C PHE A 91 8.79 -4.53 -0.27
N ILE A 92 8.86 -3.26 -0.70
CA ILE A 92 8.11 -2.75 -1.86
C ILE A 92 8.71 -3.27 -3.18
N ASP A 93 10.04 -3.27 -3.29
CA ASP A 93 10.77 -3.79 -4.45
C ASP A 93 10.55 -5.30 -4.64
N GLU A 94 10.60 -6.08 -3.56
CA GLU A 94 10.27 -7.52 -3.57
C GLU A 94 8.83 -7.75 -4.04
N ALA A 95 7.86 -6.98 -3.53
CA ALA A 95 6.48 -7.11 -3.97
C ALA A 95 6.31 -6.81 -5.48
N PHE A 96 7.02 -5.81 -5.99
CA PHE A 96 6.99 -5.47 -7.41
C PHE A 96 7.64 -6.55 -8.28
N LEU A 97 8.78 -7.09 -7.86
CA LEU A 97 9.43 -8.23 -8.52
C LEU A 97 8.47 -9.44 -8.60
N HIS A 98 7.70 -9.65 -7.55
CA HIS A 98 6.68 -10.69 -7.48
C HIS A 98 5.38 -10.31 -8.19
N CYS A 99 5.35 -9.22 -8.95
CA CYS A 99 4.23 -8.78 -9.79
C CYS A 99 2.95 -8.51 -8.98
N LYS A 100 3.09 -8.03 -7.74
CA LYS A 100 1.94 -7.75 -6.87
C LYS A 100 1.34 -6.38 -7.19
N ALA A 101 0.07 -6.20 -6.84
CA ALA A 101 -0.55 -4.88 -6.91
C ALA A 101 0.06 -3.99 -5.83
N ILE A 102 0.56 -2.82 -6.22
CA ILE A 102 1.05 -1.80 -5.30
C ILE A 102 0.24 -0.54 -5.55
N ALA A 103 -0.35 0.00 -4.48
CA ALA A 103 -1.01 1.28 -4.56
C ALA A 103 -0.49 2.22 -3.47
N THR A 104 -0.48 3.51 -3.75
CA THR A 104 0.06 4.50 -2.83
C THR A 104 -0.77 5.76 -2.85
N ASP A 105 -0.82 6.46 -1.73
CA ASP A 105 -1.32 7.83 -1.68
C ASP A 105 -0.33 8.81 -2.32
N LYS A 106 -0.76 10.04 -2.59
CA LYS A 106 0.05 11.07 -3.26
C LYS A 106 1.42 11.27 -2.59
N LEU A 107 1.46 11.31 -1.26
CA LEU A 107 2.69 11.47 -0.49
C LEU A 107 3.55 10.19 -0.49
N GLY A 108 2.91 9.02 -0.48
CA GLY A 108 3.61 7.74 -0.54
C GLY A 108 4.28 7.47 -1.90
N ALA A 109 3.93 8.22 -2.95
CA ALA A 109 4.65 8.19 -4.22
C ALA A 109 6.13 8.52 -4.05
N ASP A 110 6.50 9.33 -3.05
CA ASP A 110 7.90 9.63 -2.80
C ASP A 110 8.71 8.44 -2.26
N LEU A 111 8.05 7.49 -1.60
CA LEU A 111 8.69 6.24 -1.20
C LEU A 111 8.97 5.36 -2.42
N ILE A 112 8.05 5.32 -3.39
CA ILE A 112 8.24 4.63 -4.67
C ILE A 112 9.40 5.25 -5.46
N LYS A 113 9.58 6.57 -5.42
CA LYS A 113 10.73 7.25 -6.05
C LYS A 113 12.08 6.79 -5.51
N MET A 114 12.16 6.38 -4.24
CA MET A 114 13.38 5.82 -3.63
C MET A 114 13.62 4.36 -3.99
N SER A 115 12.57 3.63 -4.36
CA SER A 115 12.64 2.22 -4.77
C SER A 115 13.09 2.06 -6.23
N TYR A 116 13.52 0.87 -6.60
CA TYR A 116 13.90 0.55 -7.97
C TYR A 116 12.72 0.56 -8.95
N ILE A 117 11.48 0.51 -8.44
CA ILE A 117 10.25 0.66 -9.23
C ILE A 117 10.25 1.96 -10.02
N SER A 118 10.80 3.04 -9.46
CA SER A 118 10.83 4.38 -10.08
C SER A 118 11.42 4.39 -11.49
N THR A 119 12.42 3.54 -11.75
CA THR A 119 13.07 3.39 -13.07
C THR A 119 12.15 2.80 -14.13
N ASN A 120 11.07 2.13 -13.72
CA ASN A 120 10.14 1.40 -14.58
C ASN A 120 8.80 2.10 -14.78
N LEU A 121 8.55 3.20 -14.06
CA LEU A 121 7.29 3.95 -14.15
C LEU A 121 7.38 5.06 -15.18
N LYS A 122 6.42 5.09 -16.11
CA LYS A 122 6.17 6.27 -16.95
C LYS A 122 5.49 7.34 -16.09
N LYS A 123 5.88 8.60 -16.28
CA LYS A 123 5.68 9.73 -15.35
C LYS A 123 4.23 10.10 -14.97
N ASP A 124 3.21 9.48 -15.54
CA ASP A 124 1.81 9.83 -15.29
C ASP A 124 1.00 8.59 -14.97
N ALA A 125 0.41 8.54 -13.76
CA ALA A 125 -0.43 7.43 -13.36
C ALA A 125 -1.60 7.90 -12.49
N ASN A 126 -2.61 8.50 -13.14
CA ASN A 126 -3.99 8.50 -12.62
C ASN A 126 -4.71 7.17 -12.93
N GLN A 127 -3.99 6.16 -13.45
CA GLN A 127 -4.48 4.83 -13.76
C GLN A 127 -3.45 3.80 -13.31
N PHE A 128 -3.90 2.56 -13.05
CA PHE A 128 -2.99 1.45 -12.82
C PHE A 128 -2.09 1.30 -14.04
N THR A 129 -0.79 1.44 -13.84
CA THR A 129 0.17 1.10 -14.88
C THR A 129 0.05 -0.40 -15.20
N ASP A 130 0.40 -0.81 -16.42
CA ASP A 130 0.47 -2.23 -16.78
C ASP A 130 1.39 -3.03 -15.83
N MET A 131 2.28 -2.33 -15.13
CA MET A 131 3.23 -2.86 -14.15
C MET A 131 2.62 -3.09 -12.75
N GLY A 132 1.33 -2.81 -12.55
CA GLY A 132 0.66 -3.09 -11.28
C GLY A 132 0.86 -2.03 -10.20
N VAL A 133 1.28 -0.82 -10.56
CA VAL A 133 1.43 0.31 -9.64
C VAL A 133 0.35 1.37 -9.89
N LEU A 134 -0.32 1.80 -8.83
CA LEU A 134 -1.30 2.89 -8.82
C LEU A 134 -0.88 3.99 -7.84
N ILE A 135 -0.82 5.23 -8.30
CA ILE A 135 -0.58 6.40 -7.45
C ILE A 135 -1.89 7.17 -7.34
N ASN A 136 -2.38 7.38 -6.12
CA ASN A 136 -3.56 8.17 -5.91
C ASN A 136 -3.22 9.66 -5.98
N ASN A 137 -3.69 10.35 -7.02
CA ASN A 137 -3.59 11.80 -7.11
C ASN A 137 -4.90 12.53 -6.80
N ASN A 138 -6.01 11.78 -6.60
CA ASN A 138 -7.36 12.33 -6.47
C ASN A 138 -8.06 11.86 -5.18
N SER A 139 -8.94 12.69 -4.61
CA SER A 139 -9.64 12.38 -3.34
C SER A 139 -10.96 11.59 -3.52
N GLY A 140 -11.10 10.85 -4.63
CA GLY A 140 -12.34 10.17 -5.01
C GLY A 140 -12.41 8.69 -4.65
N SER A 141 -13.62 8.11 -4.69
CA SER A 141 -13.84 6.66 -4.48
C SER A 141 -13.25 5.77 -5.59
N GLU A 142 -12.98 6.35 -6.75
CA GLU A 142 -12.42 5.68 -7.94
C GLU A 142 -11.13 4.92 -7.62
N PHE A 143 -10.26 5.47 -6.77
CA PHE A 143 -9.02 4.81 -6.35
C PHE A 143 -9.28 3.44 -5.71
N SER A 144 -10.25 3.38 -4.79
CA SER A 144 -10.58 2.15 -4.07
C SER A 144 -11.15 1.07 -5.00
N GLU A 145 -11.98 1.47 -5.97
CA GLU A 145 -12.53 0.57 -6.97
C GLU A 145 -11.46 0.02 -7.90
N LEU A 146 -10.55 0.89 -8.36
CA LEU A 146 -9.41 0.49 -9.18
C LEU A 146 -8.48 -0.46 -8.42
N PHE A 147 -8.19 -0.19 -7.15
CA PHE A 147 -7.38 -1.06 -6.31
C PHE A 147 -8.03 -2.43 -6.13
N ILE A 148 -9.31 -2.47 -5.80
CA ILE A 148 -10.06 -3.73 -5.66
C ILE A 148 -10.08 -4.50 -6.98
N LYS A 149 -10.24 -3.82 -8.12
CA LYS A 149 -10.19 -4.45 -9.44
C LYS A 149 -8.79 -5.02 -9.75
N ALA A 150 -7.73 -4.34 -9.32
CA ALA A 150 -6.36 -4.82 -9.44
C ALA A 150 -6.08 -6.08 -8.62
N LEU A 151 -6.63 -6.17 -7.40
CA LEU A 151 -6.55 -7.38 -6.57
C LEU A 151 -7.16 -8.61 -7.27
N GLY A 152 -8.23 -8.41 -8.03
CA GLY A 152 -8.87 -9.46 -8.84
C GLY A 152 -8.00 -9.98 -9.99
N LYS A 153 -6.96 -9.24 -10.42
CA LYS A 153 -6.05 -9.67 -11.49
C LYS A 153 -4.96 -10.64 -11.03
N HIS A 154 -4.89 -10.97 -9.74
CA HIS A 154 -3.88 -11.81 -9.08
C HIS A 154 -2.43 -11.29 -9.19
N ARG A 155 -1.88 -11.07 -10.40
CA ARG A 155 -0.51 -10.61 -10.66
C ARG A 155 -0.40 -9.76 -11.94
N PHE A 156 0.59 -8.86 -11.96
CA PHE A 156 0.89 -7.93 -13.07
C PHE A 156 2.20 -8.29 -13.78
N PHE A 157 2.16 -9.28 -14.68
CA PHE A 157 3.37 -9.85 -15.29
C PHE A 157 4.12 -8.93 -16.26
N ALA A 158 3.52 -7.84 -16.73
CA ALA A 158 4.21 -6.88 -17.58
C ALA A 158 5.42 -6.25 -16.88
N GLY A 159 5.35 -6.07 -15.55
CA GLY A 159 6.43 -5.52 -14.71
C GLY A 159 7.70 -6.36 -14.70
N LYS A 160 7.56 -7.69 -14.82
CA LYS A 160 8.67 -8.64 -14.75
C LYS A 160 9.71 -8.44 -15.86
N LYS A 161 9.28 -7.97 -17.04
CA LYS A 161 10.17 -7.78 -18.19
C LYS A 161 11.02 -6.51 -18.08
N ALA A 162 10.66 -5.58 -17.20
CA ALA A 162 11.30 -4.27 -17.10
C ALA A 162 12.26 -4.15 -15.90
N SER A 163 12.05 -4.92 -14.83
CA SER A 163 12.71 -4.69 -13.55
C SER A 163 14.16 -5.20 -13.47
N LYS A 164 15.10 -4.31 -13.10
CA LYS A 164 16.47 -4.63 -12.68
C LYS A 164 16.61 -4.67 -11.15
N ILE A 165 15.57 -5.10 -10.45
CA ILE A 165 15.55 -5.14 -8.99
C ILE A 165 16.50 -6.25 -8.52
N PRO A 166 17.47 -5.95 -7.64
CA PRO A 166 18.33 -6.98 -7.06
C PRO A 166 17.53 -7.93 -6.18
N ALA A 167 17.95 -9.20 -6.15
CA ALA A 167 17.37 -10.25 -5.30
C ALA A 167 17.89 -10.16 -3.85
#